data_AF-A0A355CBX3-F1
#
_entry.id   AF-A0A355CBX3-F1
#
_cell.length_a   1.000
_cell.length_b   1.000
_cell.length_c   1.000
_cell.angle_alpha   90.00
_cell.angle_beta   90.00
_cell.angle_gamma   90.00
#
_symmetry.space_group_name_H-M   'P 1'
#
loop_
_entity.id
_entity.type
_entity.pdbx_description
1 polymer ?
#
loop_
_entity_poly.entity_id
_entity_poly.type
_entity_poly.pdbx_seq_one_letter_code
_entity_poly.pdbx_strand_id
1 'polypeptide(L)' 'VAAVVKVTNRNDGHKANINNDYQIIKQMAENDRRQELMDDWLQKKIETIYVRIDPNWKGCDFKYKGWLK' A
#
# COMPACT_ATOMS: atom_id res chain seq x y z
N VAL A 1 2.56 26.93 -13.92
CA VAL A 1 2.49 26.08 -15.14
C VAL A 1 1.07 25.56 -15.25
N ALA A 2 0.40 25.73 -16.39
CA ALA A 2 -0.94 25.21 -16.62
C ALA A 2 -0.95 24.36 -17.90
N ALA A 3 -1.59 23.20 -17.85
CA ALA A 3 -1.75 22.30 -18.98
C ALA A 3 -3.24 22.09 -19.27
N VAL A 4 -3.63 22.25 -20.53
CA VAL A 4 -4.97 21.90 -21.02
C VAL A 4 -4.83 20.62 -21.83
N VAL A 5 -5.60 19.59 -21.45
CA VAL A 5 -5.53 18.26 -22.07
C VAL A 5 -6.82 17.98 -22.82
N LYS A 6 -6.74 17.58 -24.10
CA LYS A 6 -7.88 17.18 -24.93
C LYS A 6 -7.80 15.68 -25.20
N VAL A 7 -8.86 14.94 -24.85
CA VAL A 7 -8.97 13.51 -25.17
C VAL A 7 -9.20 13.36 -26.67
N THR A 8 -8.31 12.64 -27.35
CA THR A 8 -8.34 12.42 -28.80
C THR A 8 -9.05 11.14 -29.20
N ASN A 9 -8.89 10.08 -28.42
CA ASN A 9 -9.57 8.81 -28.64
C ASN A 9 -9.71 8.05 -27.31
N ARG A 10 -10.69 7.15 -27.23
CA ARG A 10 -10.91 6.27 -26.08
C ARG A 10 -10.95 4.83 -26.56
N ASN A 11 -9.94 4.07 -26.18
CA ASN A 11 -9.86 2.64 -26.50
C ASN A 11 -10.50 1.84 -25.36
N ASP A 12 -11.12 0.73 -25.70
CA ASP A 12 -11.67 -0.19 -24.70
C ASP A 12 -10.55 -0.82 -23.87
N GLY A 13 -10.78 -0.88 -22.56
CA GLY A 13 -9.81 -1.40 -21.62
C GLY A 13 -9.66 -2.91 -21.77
N HIS A 14 -8.41 -3.38 -21.85
CA HIS A 14 -8.10 -4.80 -21.73
C HIS A 14 -8.53 -5.32 -20.36
N LYS A 15 -9.29 -6.43 -20.35
CA LYS A 15 -9.60 -7.15 -19.10
C LYS A 15 -8.44 -8.09 -18.79
N ALA A 16 -7.75 -7.81 -17.68
CA ALA A 16 -6.64 -8.62 -17.21
C ALA A 16 -7.03 -10.10 -17.13
N ASN A 17 -6.18 -10.97 -17.65
CA ASN A 17 -6.39 -12.42 -17.62
C ASN A 17 -5.06 -13.17 -17.43
N ILE A 18 -5.16 -14.38 -16.89
CA ILE A 18 -3.99 -15.19 -16.55
C ILE A 18 -3.18 -15.60 -17.79
N ASN A 19 -3.82 -15.78 -18.95
CA ASN A 19 -3.12 -16.26 -20.14
C ASN A 19 -2.13 -15.21 -20.68
N ASN A 20 -2.53 -13.94 -20.67
CA ASN A 20 -1.72 -12.86 -21.26
C ASN A 20 -0.92 -12.09 -20.21
N ASP A 21 -1.43 -12.00 -18.97
CA ASP A 21 -0.90 -11.11 -17.93
C ASP A 21 -0.30 -11.87 -16.74
N TYR A 22 0.01 -13.17 -16.91
CA TYR A 22 0.46 -14.05 -15.81
C TYR A 22 1.54 -13.41 -14.93
N GLN A 23 2.58 -12.83 -15.54
CA GLN A 23 3.71 -12.26 -14.80
C GLN A 23 3.29 -11.08 -13.93
N ILE A 24 2.40 -10.21 -14.44
CA ILE A 24 1.90 -9.05 -13.71
C ILE A 24 1.00 -9.51 -12.55
N ILE A 25 0.06 -10.42 -12.83
CA ILE A 25 -0.86 -10.94 -11.82
C ILE A 25 -0.09 -11.68 -10.73
N LYS A 26 0.90 -12.49 -11.10
CA LYS A 26 1.79 -13.17 -10.15
C LYS A 26 2.50 -12.16 -9.27
N GLN A 27 3.10 -11.12 -9.86
CA GLN A 27 3.80 -10.09 -9.10
C GLN A 27 2.86 -9.36 -8.14
N MET A 28 1.64 -9.02 -8.56
CA MET A 28 0.63 -8.42 -7.70
C MET A 28 0.30 -9.32 -6.50
N ALA A 29 -0.02 -10.59 -6.75
CA ALA A 29 -0.35 -11.54 -5.70
C ALA A 29 0.83 -11.76 -4.72
N GLU A 30 2.05 -11.84 -5.23
CA GLU A 30 3.25 -11.95 -4.39
C GLU A 30 3.49 -10.68 -3.56
N ASN A 31 3.27 -9.50 -4.13
CA ASN A 31 3.38 -8.23 -3.42
C ASN A 31 2.35 -8.15 -2.29
N ASP A 32 1.09 -8.50 -2.57
CA ASP A 32 -0.01 -8.46 -1.60
C ASP A 32 0.30 -9.40 -0.44
N ARG A 33 0.74 -10.64 -0.73
CA ARG A 33 1.09 -11.59 0.31
C ARG A 33 2.28 -11.15 1.16
N ARG A 34 3.29 -10.52 0.55
CA ARG A 34 4.42 -9.95 1.31
C ARG A 34 3.98 -8.80 2.20
N GLN A 35 3.06 -7.94 1.71
CA GLN A 35 2.54 -6.83 2.50
C GLN A 35 1.76 -7.33 3.73
N GLU A 36 0.91 -8.36 3.57
CA GLU A 36 0.20 -8.99 4.69
C GLU A 36 1.15 -9.50 5.78
N LEU A 37 2.19 -10.25 5.38
CA LEU A 37 3.18 -10.78 6.32
C LEU A 37 3.95 -9.66 7.04
N MET A 38 4.27 -8.59 6.32
CA MET A 38 4.95 -7.43 6.90
C MET A 38 4.06 -6.69 7.89
N ASP A 39 2.77 -6.53 7.55
CA ASP A 39 1.77 -5.87 8.40
C ASP A 39 1.58 -6.63 9.71
N ASP A 40 1.44 -7.95 9.65
CA ASP A 40 1.34 -8.83 10.83
C ASP A 40 2.59 -8.77 11.70
N TRP A 41 3.77 -8.83 11.07
CA TRP A 41 5.03 -8.79 11.79
C TRP A 41 5.22 -7.44 12.50
N LEU A 42 4.92 -6.34 11.82
CA LEU A 42 5.09 -5.00 12.35
C LEU A 42 4.13 -4.74 13.54
N GLN A 43 2.86 -5.14 13.43
CA GLN A 43 1.88 -5.00 14.52
C GLN A 43 2.36 -5.71 15.80
N LYS A 44 2.85 -6.96 15.68
CA LYS A 44 3.43 -7.70 16.80
C LYS A 44 4.67 -7.02 17.39
N LYS A 45 5.51 -6.43 16.54
CA LYS A 45 6.72 -5.74 17.01
C LYS A 45 6.40 -4.48 17.78
N ILE A 46 5.49 -3.63 17.29
CA ILE A 46 5.05 -2.40 17.97
C ILE A 46 4.60 -2.68 19.40
N GLU A 47 3.87 -3.77 19.63
CA GLU A 47 3.40 -4.18 20.95
C GLU A 47 4.57 -4.49 21.91
N THR A 48 5.61 -5.16 21.42
CA THR A 48 6.73 -5.64 22.25
C THR A 48 7.84 -4.62 22.52
N ILE A 49 8.04 -3.64 21.63
CA ILE A 49 9.17 -2.71 21.72
C ILE A 49 8.78 -1.39 22.41
N TYR A 50 9.79 -0.69 22.92
CA TYR A 50 9.62 0.69 23.37
C TYR A 50 9.59 1.64 22.16
N VAL A 51 8.53 2.44 22.06
CA VAL A 51 8.35 3.45 21.02
C VAL A 51 8.06 4.79 21.69
N ARG A 52 8.79 5.83 21.28
CA ARG A 52 8.55 7.21 21.69
C ARG A 52 8.32 8.06 20.44
N ILE A 53 7.15 8.69 20.37
CA ILE A 53 6.78 9.63 19.31
C ILE A 53 6.86 11.05 19.86
N ASP A 54 7.43 11.95 19.05
CA ASP A 54 7.51 13.36 19.38
C ASP A 54 6.10 13.94 19.64
N PRO A 55 5.91 14.77 20.69
CA PRO A 55 4.60 15.29 21.07
C PRO A 55 3.82 15.94 19.92
N ASN A 56 4.51 16.62 18.99
CA ASN A 56 3.88 17.32 17.88
C ASN A 56 3.21 16.39 16.86
N TRP A 57 3.56 15.09 16.89
CA TRP A 57 3.12 14.09 15.91
C TRP A 57 2.16 13.06 16.50
N LYS A 58 1.79 13.20 17.78
CA LYS A 58 0.84 12.29 18.45
C LYS A 58 -0.60 12.40 17.92
N GLY A 59 -0.94 13.46 17.20
CA GLY A 59 -2.26 13.65 16.60
C GLY A 59 -2.43 13.04 15.20
N CYS A 60 -1.41 12.37 14.66
CA CYS A 60 -1.47 11.80 13.32
C CYS A 60 -2.24 10.48 13.28
N ASP A 61 -2.87 10.21 12.14
CA ASP A 61 -3.48 8.91 11.85
C ASP A 61 -2.41 7.90 11.45
N PHE A 62 -2.16 6.93 12.32
CA PHE A 62 -1.21 5.86 12.06
C PHE A 62 -1.92 4.65 11.44
N LYS A 63 -1.31 4.06 10.40
CA LYS A 63 -1.83 2.84 9.74
C LYS A 63 -1.97 1.66 10.71
N TYR A 64 -0.99 1.47 11.59
CA TYR A 64 -0.95 0.37 12.56
C TYR A 64 -1.31 0.87 13.97
N LYS A 65 -1.81 -0.02 14.82
CA LYS A 65 -2.23 0.35 16.18
C LYS A 65 -1.08 0.19 17.16
N GLY A 66 -1.11 0.95 18.26
CA GLY A 66 -0.16 0.80 19.38
C GLY A 66 1.12 1.62 19.27
N TRP A 67 1.24 2.51 18.28
CA TRP A 67 2.35 3.46 18.17
C TRP A 67 2.40 4.49 19.31
N LEU A 68 1.24 4.86 19.83
CA LEU A 68 1.08 5.68 21.03
C LEU A 68 0.70 4.75 22.17
N LYS A 69 1.61 4.59 23.14
CA LYS A 69 1.39 3.90 24.41
C LYS A 69 1.22 4.92 25.53
#